data_AF-A0A956BXU9-F1
#
_entry.id   AF-A0A956BXU9-F1
#
_cell.length_a   1.000
_cell.length_b   1.000
_cell.length_c   1.000
_cell.angle_alpha   90.00
_cell.angle_beta   90.00
_cell.angle_gamma   90.00
#
_symmetry.space_group_name_H-M   'P 1'
#
loop_
_entity.id
_entity.type
_entity.pdbx_description
1 polymer ?
#
loop_
_entity_poly.entity_id
_entity_poly.type
_entity_poly.pdbx_seq_one_letter_code
_entity_poly.pdbx_strand_id
1 'polypeptide(L)'
;MVRQTDIFGPIFKIMSRALSCMIFLSLWAAPWGTGVVQADVCATINHTAAIDGAPGQDTLEGRWHRALRRCVEERPHRRSAVARLRRAEERIAEARHHALNFDEGQALRALADAEKLVLGSLVLEGAPRWLAEVAMVRGVVAFQAGHQAIAREAFALAVTLDPDRPLRLGETSPAAVALYLDVAREVRSRPFAEFRVTASAPEAVVSLDGQVLGKLPQRLRMRVGRHVLVIGAPEHVSYGATIDVFEGERPSVHVALAPDSAFARASEVAVAQQRGDLVGVVAGLSDFEDEDGLRLRAGFRLTGHRGRFLRWECGAIGCGWPQKTPVDPMVQVGTHEPREVEEFLRSARPWLDATPAPSPWYLRADVWIAAAILVGTVSAAVSLGTATEAGERRRVVVQLP
;
A
#
# COMPACT_ATOMS: atom_id res chain seq x y z
N MET A 1 -37.16 -14.01 -71.90
CA MET A 1 -36.94 -15.01 -70.84
C MET A 1 -36.16 -14.36 -69.72
N VAL A 2 -36.82 -14.09 -68.61
CA VAL A 2 -36.29 -13.39 -67.43
C VAL A 2 -35.44 -14.37 -66.62
N ARG A 3 -34.19 -14.02 -66.31
CA ARG A 3 -33.39 -14.70 -65.28
C ARG A 3 -33.09 -13.74 -64.15
N GLN A 4 -33.32 -14.30 -62.96
CA GLN A 4 -33.48 -13.68 -61.66
C GLN A 4 -32.28 -14.13 -60.83
N THR A 5 -31.28 -13.27 -60.67
CA THR A 5 -30.21 -13.42 -59.68
C THR A 5 -29.53 -12.06 -59.52
N ASP A 6 -29.89 -11.30 -58.48
CA ASP A 6 -29.04 -10.25 -57.88
C ASP A 6 -29.72 -9.66 -56.64
N ILE A 7 -29.90 -10.47 -55.60
CA ILE A 7 -30.16 -9.98 -54.24
C ILE A 7 -29.53 -10.98 -53.28
N PHE A 8 -28.31 -10.70 -52.81
CA PHE A 8 -27.70 -11.11 -51.51
C PHE A 8 -26.19 -10.86 -51.57
N GLY A 9 -25.81 -9.60 -51.81
CA GLY A 9 -24.41 -9.17 -51.98
C GLY A 9 -23.75 -8.37 -50.83
N PRO A 10 -24.47 -7.68 -49.91
CA PRO A 10 -23.76 -6.84 -48.92
C PRO A 10 -23.84 -7.26 -47.44
N ILE A 11 -24.62 -8.28 -47.04
CA ILE A 11 -24.77 -8.61 -45.60
C ILE A 11 -23.61 -9.46 -45.05
N PHE A 12 -22.90 -10.23 -45.90
CA PHE A 12 -21.82 -11.11 -45.43
C PHE A 12 -20.46 -10.42 -45.25
N LYS A 13 -20.28 -9.19 -45.75
CA LYS A 13 -19.02 -8.43 -45.65
C LYS A 13 -18.87 -7.62 -44.34
N ILE A 14 -19.95 -7.47 -43.57
CA ILE A 14 -19.95 -6.72 -42.30
C ILE A 14 -19.68 -7.65 -41.09
N MET A 15 -20.11 -8.92 -41.13
CA MET A 15 -19.82 -9.87 -40.04
C MET A 15 -18.39 -10.45 -40.05
N SER A 16 -17.72 -10.51 -41.20
CA SER A 16 -16.34 -11.03 -41.30
C SER A 16 -15.28 -10.05 -40.74
N ARG A 17 -15.56 -8.74 -40.74
CA ARG A 17 -14.65 -7.73 -40.16
C ARG A 17 -14.83 -7.53 -38.65
N ALA A 18 -15.98 -7.91 -38.09
CA ALA A 18 -16.22 -7.86 -36.64
C ALA A 18 -15.57 -9.05 -35.89
N LEU A 19 -15.45 -10.23 -36.52
CA LEU A 19 -14.84 -11.40 -35.88
C LEU A 19 -13.30 -11.38 -35.91
N SER A 20 -12.66 -10.79 -36.91
CA SER A 20 -11.18 -10.68 -36.96
C SER A 20 -10.60 -9.62 -36.02
N CYS A 21 -11.42 -8.70 -35.50
CA CYS A 21 -10.97 -7.71 -34.51
C CYS A 21 -11.02 -8.25 -33.06
N MET A 22 -11.83 -9.29 -32.80
CA MET A 22 -11.91 -9.93 -31.47
C MET A 22 -10.86 -11.02 -31.23
N ILE A 23 -10.31 -11.63 -32.30
CA ILE A 23 -9.36 -12.74 -32.18
C ILE A 23 -7.89 -12.25 -32.11
N PHE A 24 -7.60 -11.00 -32.53
CA PHE A 24 -6.24 -10.44 -32.46
C PHE A 24 -5.91 -9.68 -31.16
N LEU A 25 -6.91 -9.45 -30.29
CA LEU A 25 -6.73 -8.81 -28.98
C LEU A 25 -6.58 -9.80 -27.81
N SER A 26 -6.60 -11.11 -28.08
CA SER A 26 -6.58 -12.17 -27.06
C SER A 26 -5.26 -12.96 -26.98
N LEU A 27 -4.19 -12.54 -27.70
CA LEU A 27 -2.89 -13.24 -27.70
C LEU A 27 -1.68 -12.45 -27.17
N TRP A 28 -1.88 -11.26 -26.61
CA TRP A 28 -0.87 -10.53 -25.84
C TRP A 28 -1.45 -10.09 -24.48
N ALA A 29 -1.77 -11.08 -23.64
CA ALA A 29 -2.05 -10.87 -22.22
C ALA A 29 -1.09 -11.76 -21.42
N ALA A 30 0.15 -11.27 -21.25
CA ALA A 30 0.99 -11.70 -20.13
C ALA A 30 0.39 -11.15 -18.83
N PRO A 31 0.54 -11.84 -17.68
CA PRO A 31 -0.21 -11.55 -16.46
C PRO A 31 0.37 -10.33 -15.76
N TRP A 32 -0.07 -9.14 -16.17
CA TRP A 32 0.08 -7.94 -15.37
C TRP A 32 -1.14 -7.88 -14.48
N GLY A 33 -0.92 -8.21 -13.20
CA GLY A 33 -1.94 -8.16 -12.16
C GLY A 33 -2.68 -6.84 -12.27
N THR A 34 -4.01 -6.92 -12.28
CA THR A 34 -4.88 -5.79 -12.03
C THR A 34 -4.43 -5.17 -10.71
N GLY A 35 -3.70 -4.06 -10.82
CA GLY A 35 -3.42 -3.17 -9.72
C GLY A 35 -4.76 -2.63 -9.24
N VAL A 36 -5.37 -3.36 -8.30
CA VAL A 36 -6.28 -2.76 -7.34
C VAL A 36 -5.45 -1.64 -6.72
N VAL A 37 -5.82 -0.40 -7.02
CA VAL A 37 -5.37 0.76 -6.26
C VAL A 37 -5.78 0.46 -4.82
N GLN A 38 -4.82 0.01 -4.03
CA GLN A 38 -4.99 -0.40 -2.66
C GLN A 38 -5.26 0.88 -1.88
N ALA A 39 -6.55 1.23 -1.78
CA ALA A 39 -7.01 2.37 -1.02
C ALA A 39 -6.57 2.22 0.44
N ASP A 40 -6.06 3.33 0.99
CA ASP A 40 -5.49 3.50 2.33
C ASP A 40 -6.13 2.60 3.41
N VAL A 41 -5.38 1.57 3.82
CA VAL A 41 -5.77 0.72 4.96
C VAL A 41 -5.75 1.51 6.27
N CYS A 42 -5.03 2.64 6.32
CA CYS A 42 -5.03 3.52 7.49
C CYS A 42 -6.13 4.56 7.54
N ALA A 43 -6.77 4.86 6.41
CA ALA A 43 -7.89 5.80 6.37
C ALA A 43 -9.26 5.09 6.43
N THR A 44 -9.31 3.76 6.40
CA THR A 44 -10.59 3.03 6.39
C THR A 44 -10.52 1.77 7.26
N ILE A 45 -10.51 1.96 8.58
CA ILE A 45 -10.92 0.89 9.51
C ILE A 45 -12.46 0.81 9.46
N ASN A 46 -12.96 0.11 8.45
CA ASN A 46 -14.39 -0.18 8.35
C ASN A 46 -14.76 -1.27 9.36
N HIS A 47 -15.58 -0.92 10.34
CA HIS A 47 -16.13 -1.80 11.36
C HIS A 47 -17.19 -2.80 10.83
N THR A 48 -17.15 -3.20 9.55
CA THR A 48 -18.19 -4.04 8.93
C THR A 48 -18.02 -5.55 9.12
N ALA A 49 -16.93 -6.03 9.72
CA ALA A 49 -16.78 -7.45 10.06
C ALA A 49 -17.41 -7.79 11.43
N ALA A 50 -18.72 -7.56 11.56
CA ALA A 50 -19.46 -7.91 12.77
C ALA A 50 -20.93 -8.22 12.45
N ILE A 51 -21.21 -9.13 11.50
CA ILE A 51 -22.54 -9.78 11.42
C ILE A 51 -22.44 -11.30 11.12
N ASP A 52 -21.39 -11.80 10.45
CA ASP A 52 -21.29 -13.25 10.21
C ASP A 52 -20.51 -13.96 11.31
N GLY A 53 -21.25 -14.70 12.15
CA GLY A 53 -20.76 -15.44 13.32
C GLY A 53 -19.86 -16.63 13.00
N ALA A 54 -18.61 -16.36 12.62
CA ALA A 54 -17.56 -17.37 12.66
C ALA A 54 -16.95 -17.43 14.08
N PRO A 55 -17.05 -18.55 14.80
CA PRO A 55 -16.47 -18.72 16.13
C PRO A 55 -14.96 -18.98 15.99
N GLY A 56 -14.19 -17.92 15.78
CA GLY A 56 -12.74 -17.91 15.96
C GLY A 56 -12.39 -16.87 17.02
N GLN A 57 -11.64 -17.27 18.06
CA GLN A 57 -11.21 -16.47 19.22
C GLN A 57 -10.25 -15.32 18.89
N ASP A 58 -10.47 -14.62 17.79
CA ASP A 58 -9.71 -13.43 17.45
C ASP A 58 -10.45 -12.23 18.04
N THR A 59 -10.06 -11.84 19.26
CA THR A 59 -10.71 -10.76 20.00
C THR A 59 -10.69 -9.46 19.19
N LEU A 60 -11.73 -8.64 19.35
CA LEU A 60 -11.79 -7.30 18.75
C LEU A 60 -10.53 -6.49 19.07
N GLU A 61 -10.00 -6.65 20.28
CA GLU A 61 -8.76 -6.06 20.77
C GLU A 61 -7.53 -6.54 19.98
N GLY A 62 -7.42 -7.85 19.70
CA GLY A 62 -6.34 -8.40 18.87
C GLY A 62 -6.36 -7.89 17.43
N ARG A 63 -7.55 -7.72 16.84
CA ARG A 63 -7.72 -7.12 15.50
C ARG A 63 -7.35 -5.65 15.47
N TRP A 64 -7.76 -4.87 16.48
CA TRP A 64 -7.40 -3.46 16.62
C TRP A 64 -5.89 -3.26 16.79
N HIS A 65 -5.23 -4.06 17.63
CA HIS A 65 -3.78 -3.98 17.81
C HIS A 65 -3.00 -4.31 16.54
N ARG A 66 -3.49 -5.23 15.69
CA ARG A 66 -2.87 -5.52 14.39
C ARG A 66 -3.10 -4.40 13.38
N ALA A 67 -4.28 -3.80 13.35
CA ALA A 67 -4.57 -2.66 12.48
C ALA A 67 -3.75 -1.42 12.87
N LEU A 68 -3.67 -1.12 14.17
CA LEU A 68 -2.82 -0.05 14.71
C LEU A 68 -1.35 -0.32 14.42
N ARG A 69 -0.84 -1.56 14.61
CA ARG A 69 0.54 -1.89 14.22
C ARG A 69 0.80 -1.64 12.74
N ARG A 70 -0.13 -2.04 11.87
CA ARG A 70 0.01 -1.86 10.42
C ARG A 70 0.04 -0.37 10.04
N CYS A 71 -0.75 0.48 10.72
CA CYS A 71 -0.70 1.92 10.51
C CYS A 71 0.51 2.60 11.12
N VAL A 72 0.95 2.12 12.27
CA VAL A 72 2.21 2.54 12.87
C VAL A 72 3.41 2.07 12.03
N GLU A 73 3.26 1.04 11.20
CA GLU A 73 4.29 0.60 10.23
C GLU A 73 4.26 1.39 8.90
N GLU A 74 3.14 2.02 8.53
CA GLU A 74 2.96 2.86 7.32
C GLU A 74 3.15 4.37 7.59
N ARG A 75 4.16 4.74 8.41
CA ARG A 75 4.39 6.14 8.84
C ARG A 75 4.67 7.10 7.68
N PRO A 76 4.37 8.41 7.83
CA PRO A 76 4.75 9.46 6.88
C PRO A 76 6.24 9.46 6.49
N HIS A 77 7.13 9.23 7.46
CA HIS A 77 8.57 9.08 7.20
C HIS A 77 8.89 7.90 6.27
N ARG A 78 8.14 6.80 6.37
CA ARG A 78 8.29 5.64 5.50
C ARG A 78 7.74 5.94 4.10
N ARG A 79 6.59 6.62 4.00
CA ARG A 79 5.99 7.06 2.71
C ARG A 79 6.94 8.00 1.96
N SER A 80 7.47 9.02 2.63
CA SER A 80 8.44 9.94 2.03
C SER A 80 9.74 9.23 1.63
N ALA A 81 10.21 8.24 2.43
CA ALA A 81 11.37 7.43 2.08
C ALA A 81 11.13 6.55 0.84
N VAL A 82 9.95 5.95 0.71
CA VAL A 82 9.55 5.18 -0.49
C VAL A 82 9.45 6.09 -1.71
N ALA A 83 8.87 7.28 -1.57
CA ALA A 83 8.82 8.27 -2.63
C ALA A 83 10.23 8.70 -3.09
N ARG A 84 11.18 8.84 -2.15
CA ARG A 84 12.60 9.09 -2.47
C ARG A 84 13.24 7.92 -3.22
N LEU A 85 12.98 6.67 -2.84
CA LEU A 85 13.48 5.51 -3.58
C LEU A 85 12.93 5.43 -5.00
N ARG A 86 11.64 5.73 -5.21
CA ARG A 86 11.06 5.82 -6.55
C ARG A 86 11.77 6.88 -7.41
N ARG A 87 12.02 8.06 -6.84
CA ARG A 87 12.80 9.11 -7.53
C ARG A 87 14.24 8.67 -7.80
N ALA A 88 14.85 7.87 -6.92
CA ALA A 88 16.19 7.32 -7.16
C ALA A 88 16.19 6.36 -8.36
N GLU A 89 15.15 5.52 -8.50
CA GLU A 89 14.97 4.64 -9.65
C GLU A 89 14.81 5.43 -10.96
N GLU A 90 14.00 6.50 -10.95
CA GLU A 90 13.86 7.43 -12.08
C GLU A 90 15.22 8.01 -12.49
N ARG A 91 16.06 8.42 -11.51
CA ARG A 91 17.42 8.92 -11.77
C ARG A 91 18.39 7.86 -12.29
N ILE A 92 18.28 6.60 -11.86
CA ILE A 92 19.07 5.49 -12.41
C ILE A 92 18.68 5.24 -13.88
N ALA A 93 17.38 5.28 -14.20
CA ALA A 93 16.89 5.14 -15.56
C ALA A 93 17.38 6.28 -16.48
N GLU A 94 17.32 7.52 -15.98
CA GLU A 94 17.88 8.70 -16.66
C GLU A 94 19.39 8.57 -16.88
N ALA A 95 20.15 8.11 -15.88
CA ALA A 95 21.58 7.88 -16.03
C ALA A 95 21.92 6.84 -17.10
N ARG A 96 21.15 5.75 -17.16
CA ARG A 96 21.29 4.73 -18.22
C ARG A 96 20.99 5.32 -19.59
N HIS A 97 19.98 6.19 -19.70
CA HIS A 97 19.69 6.89 -20.95
C HIS A 97 20.85 7.80 -21.39
N HIS A 98 21.43 8.58 -20.48
CA HIS A 98 22.61 9.41 -20.79
C HIS A 98 23.83 8.57 -21.19
N ALA A 99 24.10 7.45 -20.49
CA ALA A 99 25.20 6.56 -20.83
C ALA A 99 25.04 5.93 -22.23
N LEU A 100 23.81 5.56 -22.63
CA LEU A 100 23.52 5.06 -23.99
C LEU A 100 23.77 6.11 -25.08
N ASN A 101 23.73 7.39 -24.73
CA ASN A 101 24.00 8.51 -25.63
C ASN A 101 25.44 9.05 -25.53
N PHE A 102 26.34 8.33 -24.84
CA PHE A 102 27.73 8.74 -24.61
C PHE A 102 27.84 10.11 -23.90
N ASP A 103 26.91 10.38 -22.99
CA ASP A 103 26.94 11.56 -22.10
C ASP A 103 27.23 11.10 -20.67
N GLU A 104 28.44 10.58 -20.44
CA GLU A 104 28.82 10.00 -19.16
C GLU A 104 28.83 11.06 -18.04
N GLY A 105 29.07 12.33 -18.39
CA GLY A 105 29.04 13.44 -17.45
C GLY A 105 27.65 13.64 -16.83
N GLN A 106 26.59 13.67 -17.64
CA GLN A 106 25.22 13.76 -17.13
C GLN A 106 24.78 12.46 -16.44
N ALA A 107 25.20 11.30 -16.96
CA ALA A 107 24.91 10.02 -16.33
C ALA A 107 25.47 9.95 -14.88
N LEU A 108 26.71 10.40 -14.67
CA LEU A 108 27.32 10.43 -13.34
C LEU A 108 26.62 11.43 -12.39
N ARG A 109 26.12 12.56 -12.89
CA ARG A 109 25.34 13.52 -12.09
C ARG A 109 24.01 12.91 -11.64
N ALA A 110 23.27 12.28 -12.56
CA ALA A 110 22.02 11.60 -12.23
C ALA A 110 22.23 10.48 -11.20
N LEU A 111 23.35 9.74 -11.27
CA LEU A 111 23.70 8.71 -10.27
C LEU A 111 24.08 9.30 -8.91
N ALA A 112 24.72 10.47 -8.87
CA ALA A 112 24.98 11.17 -7.61
C ALA A 112 23.67 11.65 -6.94
N ASP A 113 22.71 12.13 -7.73
CA ASP A 113 21.38 12.48 -7.23
C ASP A 113 20.62 11.24 -6.73
N ALA A 114 20.70 10.11 -7.45
CA ALA A 114 20.12 8.84 -7.02
C ALA A 114 20.73 8.37 -5.69
N GLU A 115 22.05 8.42 -5.54
CA GLU A 115 22.74 8.07 -4.29
C GLU A 115 22.26 8.92 -3.13
N LYS A 116 22.16 10.24 -3.29
CA LYS A 116 21.65 11.15 -2.26
C LYS A 116 20.22 10.80 -1.83
N LEU A 117 19.36 10.44 -2.78
CA LEU A 117 17.98 10.03 -2.50
C LEU A 117 17.94 8.70 -1.71
N VAL A 118 18.77 7.72 -2.06
CA VAL A 118 18.87 6.44 -1.34
C VAL A 118 19.46 6.64 0.06
N LEU A 119 20.48 7.49 0.21
CA LEU A 119 21.06 7.85 1.51
C LEU A 119 20.03 8.50 2.45
N GLY A 120 19.10 9.28 1.90
CA GLY A 120 17.95 9.81 2.65
C GLY A 120 16.89 8.77 3.02
N SER A 121 17.04 7.52 2.59
CA SER A 121 16.07 6.43 2.75
C SER A 121 16.68 5.17 3.36
N LEU A 122 17.87 5.23 3.97
CA LEU A 122 18.57 4.07 4.54
C LEU A 122 17.79 3.34 5.65
N VAL A 123 16.81 4.00 6.28
CA VAL A 123 15.94 3.39 7.28
C VAL A 123 14.98 2.33 6.70
N LEU A 124 14.81 2.30 5.37
CA LEU A 124 13.98 1.29 4.72
C LEU A 124 14.72 -0.03 4.58
N GLU A 125 13.99 -1.12 4.80
CA GLU A 125 14.46 -2.46 4.48
C GLU A 125 14.82 -2.56 2.99
N GLY A 126 16.00 -3.10 2.69
CA GLY A 126 16.52 -3.21 1.34
C GLY A 126 17.16 -1.94 0.75
N ALA A 127 17.14 -0.80 1.45
CA ALA A 127 17.86 0.41 1.01
C ALA A 127 19.38 0.19 0.76
N PRO A 128 20.11 -0.61 1.56
CA PRO A 128 21.52 -0.93 1.26
C PRO A 128 21.70 -1.59 -0.12
N ARG A 129 20.75 -2.45 -0.53
CA ARG A 129 20.78 -3.10 -1.83
C ARG A 129 20.53 -2.12 -2.99
N TRP A 130 19.63 -1.16 -2.79
CA TRP A 130 19.44 -0.04 -3.73
C TRP A 130 20.71 0.80 -3.85
N LEU A 131 21.39 1.08 -2.74
CA LEU A 131 22.65 1.81 -2.76
C LEU A 131 23.75 1.02 -3.50
N ALA A 132 23.81 -0.30 -3.31
CA ALA A 132 24.67 -1.20 -4.08
C ALA A 132 24.39 -1.13 -5.60
N GLU A 133 23.13 -1.10 -6.02
CA GLU A 133 22.75 -0.96 -7.44
C GLU A 133 23.23 0.39 -8.01
N VAL A 134 22.98 1.50 -7.30
CA VAL A 134 23.45 2.83 -7.72
C VAL A 134 24.97 2.83 -7.86
N ALA A 135 25.68 2.27 -6.89
CA ALA A 135 27.13 2.17 -6.89
C ALA A 135 27.66 1.28 -8.03
N MET A 136 26.98 0.17 -8.34
CA MET A 136 27.32 -0.69 -9.47
C MET A 136 27.20 0.05 -10.80
N VAL A 137 26.07 0.71 -11.05
CA VAL A 137 25.84 1.48 -12.27
C VAL A 137 26.84 2.63 -12.38
N ARG A 138 27.13 3.33 -11.27
CA ARG A 138 28.18 4.37 -11.23
C ARG A 138 29.54 3.81 -11.57
N GLY A 139 29.87 2.62 -11.09
CA GLY A 139 31.13 1.94 -11.42
C GLY A 139 31.27 1.67 -12.92
N VAL A 140 30.21 1.18 -13.55
CA VAL A 140 30.18 0.92 -15.01
C VAL A 140 30.33 2.21 -15.82
N VAL A 141 29.53 3.23 -15.52
CA VAL A 141 29.58 4.52 -16.25
C VAL A 141 30.93 5.21 -16.05
N ALA A 142 31.46 5.23 -14.83
CA ALA A 142 32.78 5.82 -14.55
C ALA A 142 33.90 5.09 -15.28
N PHE A 143 33.82 3.76 -15.40
CA PHE A 143 34.82 2.99 -16.15
C PHE A 143 34.78 3.33 -17.64
N GLN A 144 33.59 3.42 -18.24
CA GLN A 144 33.39 3.81 -19.64
C GLN A 144 33.94 5.22 -19.92
N ALA A 145 33.75 6.15 -18.97
CA ALA A 145 34.29 7.51 -19.03
C ALA A 145 35.82 7.60 -18.81
N GLY A 146 36.51 6.49 -18.56
CA GLY A 146 37.95 6.47 -18.26
C GLY A 146 38.30 6.88 -16.82
N HIS A 147 37.32 7.07 -15.94
CA HIS A 147 37.50 7.45 -14.53
C HIS A 147 37.74 6.22 -13.63
N GLN A 148 38.89 5.56 -13.80
CA GLN A 148 39.23 4.31 -13.11
C GLN A 148 39.13 4.37 -11.57
N ALA A 149 39.54 5.49 -10.97
CA ALA A 149 39.49 5.66 -9.50
C ALA A 149 38.03 5.67 -8.99
N ILE A 150 37.15 6.43 -9.64
CA ILE A 150 35.72 6.50 -9.32
C ILE A 150 35.06 5.13 -9.54
N ALA A 151 35.42 4.46 -10.64
CA ALA A 151 34.90 3.11 -10.93
C ALA A 151 35.25 2.11 -9.83
N ARG A 152 36.51 2.07 -9.39
CA ARG A 152 36.97 1.20 -8.30
C ARG A 152 36.28 1.48 -6.98
N GLU A 153 36.14 2.74 -6.59
CA GLU A 153 35.42 3.11 -5.36
C GLU A 153 33.96 2.66 -5.40
N ALA A 154 33.28 2.91 -6.52
CA ALA A 154 31.88 2.56 -6.69
C ALA A 154 31.67 1.03 -6.70
N PHE A 155 32.52 0.27 -7.39
CA PHE A 155 32.48 -1.20 -7.31
C PHE A 155 32.81 -1.73 -5.92
N ALA A 156 33.74 -1.11 -5.20
CA ALA A 156 34.06 -1.52 -3.83
C ALA A 156 32.86 -1.32 -2.90
N LEU A 157 32.13 -0.21 -3.03
CA LEU A 157 30.89 0.03 -2.30
C LEU A 157 29.81 -1.01 -2.67
N ALA A 158 29.61 -1.27 -3.97
CA ALA A 158 28.63 -2.25 -4.43
C ALA A 158 28.90 -3.65 -3.86
N VAL A 159 30.15 -4.12 -3.90
CA VAL A 159 30.54 -5.43 -3.34
C VAL A 159 30.41 -5.46 -1.82
N THR A 160 30.67 -4.34 -1.13
CA THR A 160 30.54 -4.28 0.34
C THR A 160 29.09 -4.44 0.78
N LEU A 161 28.16 -3.80 0.06
CA LEU A 161 26.74 -3.78 0.44
C LEU A 161 25.92 -4.96 -0.11
N ASP A 162 26.27 -5.50 -1.28
CA ASP A 162 25.62 -6.68 -1.88
C ASP A 162 26.68 -7.61 -2.51
N PRO A 163 27.40 -8.40 -1.69
CA PRO A 163 28.49 -9.26 -2.16
C PRO A 163 28.03 -10.39 -3.09
N ASP A 164 26.74 -10.71 -3.07
CA ASP A 164 26.14 -11.80 -3.86
C ASP A 164 25.66 -11.33 -5.24
N ARG A 165 25.69 -10.02 -5.53
CA ARG A 165 25.28 -9.47 -6.83
C ARG A 165 26.40 -9.53 -7.87
N PRO A 166 26.37 -10.44 -8.86
CA PRO A 166 27.38 -10.47 -9.91
C PRO A 166 27.18 -9.35 -10.92
N LEU A 167 28.27 -8.78 -11.44
CA LEU A 167 28.27 -7.99 -12.66
C LEU A 167 28.44 -8.92 -13.88
N ARG A 168 27.47 -8.94 -14.79
CA ARG A 168 27.40 -9.90 -15.90
C ARG A 168 27.93 -9.30 -17.20
N LEU A 169 28.44 -10.16 -18.11
CA LEU A 169 28.88 -9.76 -19.45
C LEU A 169 27.76 -9.13 -20.32
N GLY A 170 26.49 -9.42 -20.01
CA GLY A 170 25.36 -8.78 -20.70
C GLY A 170 25.08 -7.35 -20.23
N GLU A 171 25.68 -6.91 -19.13
CA GLU A 171 25.44 -5.59 -18.53
C GLU A 171 26.54 -4.57 -18.90
N THR A 172 27.75 -5.04 -19.23
CA THR A 172 28.88 -4.16 -19.55
C THR A 172 30.00 -4.89 -20.31
N SER A 173 31.06 -4.15 -20.68
CA SER A 173 32.23 -4.67 -21.38
C SER A 173 33.00 -5.72 -20.55
N PRO A 174 33.69 -6.69 -21.20
CA PRO A 174 34.53 -7.66 -20.50
C PRO A 174 35.60 -7.03 -19.60
N ALA A 175 36.14 -5.87 -19.98
CA ALA A 175 37.14 -5.15 -19.20
C ALA A 175 36.58 -4.58 -17.89
N ALA A 176 35.35 -4.05 -17.92
CA ALA A 176 34.66 -3.58 -16.72
C ALA A 176 34.32 -4.74 -15.77
N VAL A 177 33.89 -5.89 -16.32
CA VAL A 177 33.66 -7.11 -15.52
C VAL A 177 34.97 -7.57 -14.86
N ALA A 178 36.09 -7.58 -15.60
CA ALA A 178 37.38 -7.94 -15.04
C ALA A 178 37.79 -7.01 -13.88
N LEU A 179 37.65 -5.69 -14.05
CA LEU A 179 37.91 -4.72 -12.98
C LEU A 179 37.02 -4.96 -11.75
N TYR A 180 35.72 -5.20 -11.96
CA TYR A 180 34.80 -5.51 -10.88
C TYR A 180 35.22 -6.78 -10.10
N LEU A 181 35.59 -7.85 -10.80
CA LEU A 181 36.06 -9.09 -10.17
C LEU A 181 37.36 -8.89 -9.37
N ASP A 182 38.28 -8.06 -9.88
CA ASP A 182 39.49 -7.69 -9.17
C ASP A 182 39.18 -6.94 -7.87
N VAL A 183 38.32 -5.92 -7.95
CA VAL A 183 37.84 -5.16 -6.78
C VAL A 183 37.10 -6.08 -5.81
N ALA A 184 36.28 -7.01 -6.30
CA ALA A 184 35.55 -7.92 -5.44
C ALA A 184 36.47 -8.89 -4.69
N ARG A 185 37.59 -9.31 -5.28
CA ARG A 185 38.62 -10.09 -4.59
C ARG A 185 39.34 -9.24 -3.55
N GLU A 186 39.70 -8.01 -3.90
CA GLU A 186 40.33 -7.04 -2.99
C GLU A 186 39.46 -6.82 -1.75
N VAL A 187 38.19 -6.43 -1.91
CA VAL A 187 37.23 -6.19 -0.82
C VAL A 187 37.08 -7.43 0.07
N ARG A 188 36.97 -8.63 -0.53
CA ARG A 188 36.88 -9.91 0.22
C ARG A 188 38.17 -10.29 0.95
N SER A 189 39.31 -9.70 0.58
CA SER A 189 40.59 -9.93 1.24
C SER A 189 40.92 -8.88 2.32
N ARG A 190 40.13 -7.79 2.42
CA ARG A 190 40.37 -6.72 3.39
C ARG A 190 40.35 -7.24 4.83
N PRO A 191 41.20 -6.68 5.71
CA PRO A 191 41.21 -7.05 7.11
C PRO A 191 39.86 -6.76 7.77
N PHE A 192 39.61 -7.42 8.89
CA PHE A 192 38.48 -7.12 9.75
C PHE A 192 38.88 -6.07 10.80
N ALA A 193 37.96 -5.19 11.13
CA ALA A 193 38.02 -4.27 12.25
C ALA A 193 36.86 -4.53 13.21
N GLU A 194 37.06 -4.21 14.47
CA GLU A 194 36.05 -4.35 15.52
C GLU A 194 35.69 -2.99 16.12
N PHE A 195 34.41 -2.80 16.40
CA PHE A 195 33.91 -1.59 17.06
C PHE A 195 32.65 -1.87 17.85
N ARG A 196 32.40 -1.04 18.87
CA ARG A 196 31.22 -1.14 19.72
C ARG A 196 30.14 -0.18 19.24
N VAL A 197 28.91 -0.65 19.13
CA VAL A 197 27.74 0.19 18.86
C VAL A 197 26.85 0.21 20.10
N THR A 198 26.36 1.39 20.44
CA THR A 198 25.45 1.64 21.56
C THR A 198 24.37 2.63 21.13
N ALA A 199 23.20 2.58 21.77
CA ALA A 199 22.13 3.55 21.55
C ALA A 199 21.53 4.03 22.88
N SER A 200 20.94 5.22 22.88
CA SER A 200 20.25 5.78 24.06
C SER A 200 18.92 5.09 24.36
N ALA A 201 18.26 4.52 23.34
CA ALA A 201 16.94 3.91 23.47
C ALA A 201 17.03 2.46 23.97
N PRO A 202 16.15 2.05 24.91
CA PRO A 202 16.06 0.67 25.33
C PRO A 202 15.56 -0.22 24.19
N GLU A 203 15.93 -1.50 24.22
CA GLU A 203 15.51 -2.49 23.21
C GLU A 203 15.90 -2.14 21.76
N ALA A 204 16.83 -1.20 21.56
CA ALA A 204 17.30 -0.82 20.24
C ALA A 204 17.95 -2.02 19.53
N VAL A 205 17.55 -2.25 18.29
CA VAL A 205 18.07 -3.30 17.41
C VAL A 205 18.94 -2.65 16.35
N VAL A 206 20.10 -3.24 16.10
CA VAL A 206 21.04 -2.81 15.07
C VAL A 206 21.00 -3.78 13.88
N SER A 207 21.01 -3.22 12.68
CA SER A 207 21.30 -3.92 11.44
C SER A 207 22.45 -3.25 10.71
N LEU A 208 23.21 -4.05 9.99
CA LEU A 208 24.33 -3.60 9.17
C LEU A 208 24.20 -4.21 7.78
N ASP A 209 24.31 -3.37 6.75
CA ASP A 209 24.19 -3.75 5.34
C ASP A 209 22.91 -4.54 5.02
N GLY A 210 21.83 -4.25 5.78
CA GLY A 210 20.53 -4.93 5.66
C GLY A 210 20.40 -6.20 6.50
N GLN A 211 21.46 -6.68 7.14
CA GLN A 211 21.42 -7.84 8.03
C GLN A 211 21.16 -7.41 9.48
N VAL A 212 20.11 -7.96 10.10
CA VAL A 212 19.82 -7.72 11.53
C VAL A 212 20.82 -8.47 12.41
N LEU A 213 21.53 -7.74 13.27
CA LEU A 213 22.58 -8.30 14.14
C LEU A 213 22.11 -8.49 15.59
N GLY A 214 21.04 -7.80 16.02
CA GLY A 214 20.40 -8.02 17.32
C GLY A 214 20.30 -6.76 18.19
N LYS A 215 20.02 -6.94 19.49
CA LYS A 215 19.80 -5.85 20.45
C LYS A 215 21.12 -5.21 20.91
N LEU A 216 21.14 -3.89 21.05
CA LEU A 216 22.28 -3.11 21.55
C LEU A 216 22.40 -3.19 23.09
N PRO A 217 23.62 -3.04 23.66
CA PRO A 217 24.90 -2.78 23.00
C PRO A 217 25.47 -4.02 22.28
N GLN A 218 26.17 -3.81 21.16
CA GLN A 218 26.79 -4.89 20.37
C GLN A 218 28.26 -4.56 20.04
N ARG A 219 29.10 -5.61 19.94
CA ARG A 219 30.44 -5.51 19.35
C ARG A 219 30.37 -6.10 17.94
N LEU A 220 30.65 -5.28 16.95
CA LEU A 220 30.55 -5.65 15.54
C LEU A 220 31.96 -5.90 14.98
N ARG A 221 32.10 -6.95 14.18
CA ARG A 221 33.35 -7.30 13.48
C ARG A 221 33.10 -7.29 11.98
N MET A 222 33.66 -6.31 11.28
CA MET A 222 33.36 -6.05 9.87
C MET A 222 34.63 -5.85 9.05
N ARG A 223 34.56 -6.11 7.76
CA ARG A 223 35.69 -5.81 6.86
C ARG A 223 35.90 -4.31 6.76
N VAL A 224 37.11 -3.88 6.45
CA VAL A 224 37.40 -2.48 6.16
C VAL A 224 36.65 -2.04 4.90
N GLY A 225 35.92 -0.93 4.97
CA GLY A 225 35.05 -0.47 3.90
C GLY A 225 33.94 0.46 4.37
N ARG A 226 33.11 0.90 3.43
CA ARG A 226 31.92 1.72 3.73
C ARG A 226 30.70 0.81 3.86
N HIS A 227 30.05 0.88 5.01
CA HIS A 227 28.88 0.08 5.38
C HIS A 227 27.66 0.96 5.64
N VAL A 228 26.46 0.37 5.65
CA VAL A 228 25.23 1.03 6.07
C VAL A 228 24.84 0.51 7.45
N LEU A 229 24.74 1.41 8.42
CA LEU A 229 24.29 1.15 9.78
C LEU A 229 22.85 1.65 9.94
N VAL A 230 21.95 0.78 10.38
CA VAL A 230 20.58 1.15 10.74
C VAL A 230 20.32 0.72 12.18
N ILE A 231 19.76 1.62 12.98
CA ILE A 231 19.37 1.37 14.36
C ILE A 231 17.92 1.78 14.52
N GLY A 232 17.08 0.82 14.93
CA GLY A 232 15.68 1.06 15.24
C GLY A 232 15.38 0.69 16.68
N ALA A 233 14.45 1.41 17.32
CA ALA A 233 13.91 1.04 18.62
C ALA A 233 12.39 1.30 18.63
N PRO A 234 11.61 0.55 19.44
CA PRO A 234 10.21 0.87 19.66
C PRO A 234 10.06 2.34 20.10
N GLU A 235 9.00 3.01 19.64
CA GLU A 235 8.65 4.39 20.05
C GLU A 235 9.67 5.48 19.67
N HIS A 236 10.68 5.13 18.87
CA HIS A 236 11.72 6.06 18.44
C HIS A 236 11.80 6.15 16.91
N VAL A 237 12.33 7.27 16.41
CA VAL A 237 12.67 7.43 15.00
C VAL A 237 13.91 6.58 14.70
N SER A 238 13.84 5.74 13.67
CA SER A 238 14.99 4.93 13.27
C SER A 238 16.11 5.80 12.71
N TYR A 239 17.34 5.46 13.04
CA TYR A 239 18.55 6.09 12.55
C TYR A 239 19.16 5.25 11.42
N GLY A 240 19.50 5.86 10.29
CA GLY A 240 20.19 5.21 9.19
C GLY A 240 21.33 6.09 8.67
N ALA A 241 22.53 5.54 8.57
CA ALA A 241 23.71 6.28 8.10
C ALA A 241 24.73 5.35 7.44
N THR A 242 25.60 5.92 6.61
CA THR A 242 26.82 5.23 6.18
C THR A 242 27.91 5.39 7.23
N ILE A 243 28.72 4.35 7.41
CA ILE A 243 29.89 4.37 8.28
C ILE A 243 31.11 3.85 7.52
N ASP A 244 32.23 4.56 7.62
CA ASP A 244 33.51 4.09 7.09
C ASP A 244 34.25 3.31 8.18
N VAL A 245 34.48 2.02 7.95
CA VAL A 245 35.24 1.12 8.83
C VAL A 245 36.69 1.10 8.34
N PHE A 246 37.61 1.55 9.19
CA PHE A 246 39.04 1.60 8.92
C PHE A 246 39.77 0.44 9.61
N GLU A 247 41.00 0.16 9.20
CA GLU A 247 41.85 -0.82 9.87
C GLU A 247 42.18 -0.38 11.30
N GLY A 248 42.22 -1.34 12.24
CA GLY A 248 42.50 -1.10 13.65
C GLY A 248 41.24 -0.99 14.53
N GLU A 249 41.42 -0.46 15.75
CA GLU A 249 40.33 -0.26 16.71
C GLU A 249 39.64 1.08 16.43
N ARG A 250 38.34 1.03 16.15
CA ARG A 250 37.54 2.24 15.94
C ARG A 250 36.93 2.72 17.27
N PRO A 251 36.83 4.04 17.50
CA PRO A 251 35.98 4.58 18.56
C PRO A 251 34.57 3.98 18.53
N SER A 252 34.00 3.77 19.71
CA SER A 252 32.62 3.30 19.84
C SER A 252 31.64 4.27 19.17
N VAL A 253 30.70 3.74 18.41
CA VAL A 253 29.60 4.50 17.83
C VAL A 253 28.47 4.57 18.86
N HIS A 254 28.10 5.78 19.26
CA HIS A 254 26.95 6.03 20.12
C HIS A 254 25.89 6.82 19.35
N VAL A 255 24.66 6.33 19.34
CA VAL A 255 23.54 6.97 18.64
C VAL A 255 22.43 7.32 19.63
N ALA A 256 22.12 8.61 19.73
CA ALA A 256 20.94 9.07 20.46
C ALA A 256 19.74 9.03 19.52
N LEU A 257 18.77 8.13 19.79
CA LEU A 257 17.53 8.08 19.02
C LEU A 257 16.54 9.11 19.57
N ALA A 258 15.92 9.86 18.67
CA ALA A 258 14.85 10.78 19.03
C ALA A 258 13.55 9.99 19.26
N PRO A 259 12.75 10.35 20.28
CA PRO A 259 11.39 9.83 20.42
C PRO A 259 10.56 10.11 19.16
N ASP A 260 9.71 9.16 18.79
CA ASP A 260 8.77 9.36 17.69
C ASP A 260 7.54 10.12 18.20
N SER A 261 7.43 11.39 17.84
CA SER A 261 6.32 12.25 18.25
C SER A 261 4.97 11.78 17.70
N ALA A 262 4.94 11.08 16.56
CA ALA A 262 3.71 10.48 16.05
C ALA A 262 3.30 9.26 16.88
N PHE A 263 4.27 8.46 17.36
CA PHE A 263 3.99 7.38 18.29
C PHE A 263 3.48 7.91 19.64
N ALA A 264 4.16 8.92 20.20
CA ALA A 264 3.74 9.56 21.46
C ALA A 264 2.28 10.04 21.36
N ARG A 265 1.94 10.77 20.29
CA ARG A 265 0.57 11.23 20.01
C ARG A 265 -0.42 10.07 19.83
N ALA A 266 -0.06 9.03 19.09
CA ALA A 266 -0.92 7.86 18.91
C ALA A 266 -1.20 7.15 20.24
N SER A 267 -0.21 7.10 21.12
CA SER A 267 -0.35 6.56 22.48
C SER A 267 -1.28 7.43 23.33
N GLU A 268 -1.16 8.75 23.26
CA GLU A 268 -2.06 9.69 23.93
C GLU A 268 -3.52 9.51 23.48
N VAL A 269 -3.75 9.39 22.17
CA VAL A 269 -5.08 9.11 21.60
C VAL A 269 -5.63 7.78 22.10
N ALA A 270 -4.80 6.72 22.14
CA ALA A 270 -5.22 5.41 22.64
C ALA A 270 -5.61 5.45 24.13
N VAL A 271 -4.86 6.19 24.95
CA VAL A 271 -5.16 6.39 26.38
C VAL A 271 -6.43 7.23 26.58
N ALA A 272 -6.65 8.26 25.78
CA ALA A 272 -7.90 9.04 25.79
C ALA A 272 -9.11 8.16 25.44
N GLN A 273 -8.98 7.31 24.41
CA GLN A 273 -10.02 6.38 24.00
C GLN A 273 -10.38 5.37 25.11
N GLN A 274 -9.39 4.78 25.77
CA GLN A 274 -9.62 3.83 26.87
C GLN A 274 -10.37 4.46 28.06
N ARG A 275 -10.20 5.77 28.28
CA ARG A 275 -10.90 6.54 29.32
C ARG A 275 -12.28 7.04 28.89
N GLY A 276 -12.68 6.83 27.64
CA GLY A 276 -13.90 7.42 27.07
C GLY A 276 -13.82 8.94 26.89
N ASP A 277 -12.60 9.50 26.86
CA ASP A 277 -12.35 10.93 26.68
C ASP A 277 -12.38 11.28 25.19
N LEU A 278 -13.59 11.56 24.68
CA LEU A 278 -13.79 11.93 23.28
C LEU A 278 -13.06 13.22 22.90
N VAL A 279 -12.88 14.18 23.82
CA VAL A 279 -12.18 15.44 23.54
C VAL A 279 -10.69 15.17 23.34
N GLY A 280 -10.08 14.38 24.22
CA GLY A 280 -8.67 13.97 24.08
C GLY A 280 -8.39 13.17 22.81
N VAL A 281 -9.34 12.32 22.38
CA VAL A 281 -9.23 11.59 21.10
C VAL A 281 -9.27 12.57 19.92
N VAL A 282 -10.20 13.52 19.89
CA VAL A 282 -10.32 14.50 18.79
C VAL A 282 -9.10 15.41 18.75
N ALA A 283 -8.65 15.93 19.89
CA ALA A 283 -7.47 16.80 19.98
C ALA A 283 -6.19 16.08 19.52
N GLY A 284 -5.97 14.85 19.98
CA GLY A 284 -4.81 14.08 19.55
C GLY A 284 -4.84 13.71 18.06
N LEU A 285 -6.03 13.57 17.47
CA LEU A 285 -6.20 13.31 16.02
C LEU A 285 -6.05 14.57 15.16
N SER A 286 -6.46 15.76 15.63
CA SER A 286 -6.34 17.01 14.88
C SER A 286 -4.89 17.42 14.64
N ASP A 287 -4.00 17.05 15.54
CA ASP A 287 -2.58 17.41 15.47
C ASP A 287 -1.78 16.52 14.50
N PHE A 288 -2.39 15.49 13.92
CA PHE A 288 -1.76 14.68 12.86
C PHE A 288 -1.87 15.32 11.46
N GLU A 289 -2.07 16.64 11.35
CA GLU A 289 -1.88 17.31 10.06
C GLU A 289 -0.43 17.10 9.59
N ASP A 290 -0.27 16.22 8.60
CA ASP A 290 1.01 15.81 8.05
C ASP A 290 1.63 16.97 7.25
N GLU A 291 2.96 17.09 7.26
CA GLU A 291 3.68 18.10 6.44
C GLU A 291 3.40 17.94 4.93
N ASP A 292 2.91 16.77 4.52
CA ASP A 292 2.48 16.46 3.15
C ASP A 292 1.00 16.82 2.86
N GLY A 293 0.29 17.49 3.79
CA GLY A 293 -1.10 17.91 3.61
C GLY A 293 -2.13 16.77 3.70
N LEU A 294 -1.73 15.62 4.26
CA LEU A 294 -2.60 14.47 4.45
C LEU A 294 -3.48 14.70 5.69
N ARG A 295 -4.75 15.05 5.46
CA ARG A 295 -5.76 15.21 6.51
C ARG A 295 -6.36 13.87 6.91
N LEU A 296 -6.17 13.47 8.16
CA LEU A 296 -6.85 12.31 8.74
C LEU A 296 -8.37 12.52 8.76
N ARG A 297 -9.11 11.49 8.32
CA ARG A 297 -10.58 11.49 8.29
C ARG A 297 -11.08 10.58 9.41
N ALA A 298 -11.64 11.15 10.47
CA ALA A 298 -12.33 10.39 11.49
C ALA A 298 -13.85 10.39 11.22
N GLY A 299 -14.44 9.21 11.05
CA GLY A 299 -15.89 9.01 10.98
C GLY A 299 -16.37 8.28 12.23
N PHE A 300 -17.28 8.88 12.99
CA PHE A 300 -17.89 8.23 14.16
C PHE A 300 -19.13 7.44 13.73
N ARG A 301 -19.18 6.15 14.08
CA ARG A 301 -20.37 5.32 13.95
C ARG A 301 -21.00 5.13 15.34
N LEU A 302 -22.15 5.75 15.56
CA LEU A 302 -22.95 5.49 16.77
C LEU A 302 -23.67 4.15 16.61
N THR A 303 -23.19 3.11 17.30
CA THR A 303 -23.85 1.80 17.33
C THR A 303 -25.08 1.85 18.22
N GLY A 304 -26.26 1.77 17.62
CA GLY A 304 -27.54 1.65 18.34
C GLY A 304 -28.77 1.87 17.44
N HIS A 305 -28.70 2.80 16.49
CA HIS A 305 -29.82 3.12 15.60
C HIS A 305 -29.37 3.15 14.13
N ARG A 306 -30.12 2.47 13.26
CA ARG A 306 -29.78 2.25 11.84
C ARG A 306 -29.40 3.56 11.12
N GLY A 307 -28.15 3.63 10.65
CA GLY A 307 -27.69 4.28 9.42
C GLY A 307 -28.10 5.73 9.14
N ARG A 308 -27.74 6.68 10.01
CA ARG A 308 -27.85 8.11 9.68
C ARG A 308 -26.46 8.76 9.62
N PHE A 309 -26.19 9.47 8.54
CA PHE A 309 -24.97 10.24 8.33
C PHE A 309 -25.31 11.71 8.07
N LEU A 310 -24.47 12.62 8.58
CA LEU A 310 -24.50 14.04 8.27
C LEU A 310 -23.30 14.35 7.38
N ARG A 311 -23.55 14.95 6.21
CA ARG A 311 -22.52 15.36 5.25
C ARG A 311 -22.34 16.88 5.29
N TRP A 312 -21.09 17.33 5.30
CA TRP A 312 -20.70 18.72 5.07
C TRP A 312 -19.65 18.82 3.96
N GLU A 313 -19.71 19.90 3.19
CA GLU A 313 -18.73 20.25 2.15
C GLU A 313 -18.10 21.59 2.52
N CYS A 314 -16.77 21.65 2.58
CA CYS A 314 -16.05 22.89 2.84
C CYS A 314 -15.08 23.19 1.71
N GLY A 315 -15.10 24.43 1.23
CA GLY A 315 -14.13 24.96 0.27
C GLY A 315 -13.29 26.08 0.89
N ALA A 316 -12.39 26.66 0.09
CA ALA A 316 -11.53 27.78 0.51
C ALA A 316 -12.29 29.05 0.96
N ILE A 317 -13.61 29.09 0.78
CA ILE A 317 -14.50 30.22 1.06
C ILE A 317 -15.47 29.92 2.23
N GLY A 318 -15.33 28.77 2.89
CA GLY A 318 -16.19 28.34 4.01
C GLY A 318 -16.91 27.02 3.77
N CYS A 319 -17.74 26.61 4.75
CA CYS A 319 -18.48 25.35 4.75
C CYS A 319 -19.96 25.55 4.37
N GLY A 320 -20.50 24.63 3.57
CA GLY A 320 -21.91 24.53 3.23
C GLY A 320 -22.76 23.86 4.32
N TRP A 321 -24.08 24.03 4.23
CA TRP A 321 -25.06 23.49 5.18
C TRP A 321 -25.14 21.94 5.19
N PRO A 322 -25.56 21.30 6.29
CA PRO A 322 -25.69 19.85 6.40
C PRO A 322 -26.64 19.24 5.40
N GLN A 323 -26.18 18.19 4.72
CA GLN A 323 -27.01 17.34 3.91
C GLN A 323 -27.19 15.97 4.57
N LYS A 324 -28.44 15.54 4.70
CA LYS A 324 -28.81 14.18 5.16
C LYS A 324 -28.54 13.20 4.01
N THR A 325 -27.76 12.15 4.25
CA THR A 325 -27.50 11.13 3.22
C THR A 325 -27.83 9.71 3.74
N PRO A 326 -28.71 8.96 3.05
CA PRO A 326 -28.93 7.56 3.31
C PRO A 326 -27.89 6.71 2.54
N VAL A 327 -26.78 6.40 3.21
CA VAL A 327 -25.75 5.37 2.89
C VAL A 327 -24.81 5.60 1.66
N ASP A 328 -23.53 5.83 2.00
CA ASP A 328 -22.18 5.61 1.35
C ASP A 328 -21.97 5.62 -0.20
N PRO A 329 -20.80 6.08 -0.75
CA PRO A 329 -19.51 6.22 -0.07
C PRO A 329 -18.71 7.53 -0.23
N MET A 330 -17.71 7.65 0.65
CA MET A 330 -16.60 8.62 0.70
C MET A 330 -16.93 10.04 1.20
N VAL A 331 -16.58 10.28 2.46
CA VAL A 331 -16.74 11.57 3.14
C VAL A 331 -15.37 12.17 3.45
N GLN A 332 -15.25 13.51 3.34
CA GLN A 332 -14.11 14.32 3.80
C GLN A 332 -14.53 15.04 5.08
N VAL A 333 -13.66 15.11 6.10
CA VAL A 333 -13.95 15.76 7.39
C VAL A 333 -12.89 16.82 7.64
N GLY A 334 -13.32 18.01 8.10
CA GLY A 334 -12.46 19.09 8.56
C GLY A 334 -12.61 19.35 10.07
N THR A 335 -11.66 20.08 10.65
CA THR A 335 -11.58 20.41 12.08
C THR A 335 -12.48 21.60 12.44
N HIS A 336 -13.16 21.51 13.59
CA HIS A 336 -13.94 22.60 14.22
C HIS A 336 -13.34 22.98 15.57
N GLU A 337 -13.59 24.21 16.02
CA GLU A 337 -13.28 24.64 17.39
C GLU A 337 -14.13 23.85 18.42
N PRO A 338 -13.57 23.44 19.58
CA PRO A 338 -14.25 22.57 20.56
C PRO A 338 -15.63 23.08 21.03
N ARG A 339 -15.82 24.40 21.10
CA ARG A 339 -17.08 25.02 21.53
C ARG A 339 -18.22 24.82 20.51
N GLU A 340 -17.88 24.84 19.22
CA GLU A 340 -18.85 24.63 18.14
C GLU A 340 -19.31 23.18 18.10
N VAL A 341 -18.42 22.23 18.42
CA VAL A 341 -18.74 20.80 18.53
C VAL A 341 -19.72 20.54 19.67
N GLU A 342 -19.54 21.20 20.81
CA GLU A 342 -20.41 21.01 21.98
C GLU A 342 -21.82 21.59 21.77
N GLU A 343 -21.91 22.78 21.18
CA GLU A 343 -23.20 23.42 20.83
C GLU A 343 -23.93 22.63 19.73
N PHE A 344 -23.17 22.09 18.76
CA PHE A 344 -23.67 21.17 17.75
C PHE A 344 -24.24 19.88 18.36
N LEU A 345 -23.49 19.18 19.22
CA LEU A 345 -23.96 17.95 19.88
C LEU A 345 -25.19 18.20 20.75
N ARG A 346 -25.28 19.37 21.37
CA ARG A 346 -26.46 19.80 22.15
C ARG A 346 -27.69 19.98 21.26
N SER A 347 -27.53 20.57 20.07
CA SER A 347 -28.63 20.77 19.11
C SER A 347 -29.07 19.48 18.40
N ALA A 348 -28.17 18.52 18.20
CA ALA A 348 -28.46 17.25 17.54
C ALA A 348 -29.16 16.23 18.46
N ARG A 349 -29.04 16.39 19.79
CA ARG A 349 -29.52 15.45 20.81
C ARG A 349 -31.01 15.12 20.69
N PRO A 350 -31.94 16.09 20.53
CA PRO A 350 -33.36 15.80 20.37
C PRO A 350 -33.69 14.94 19.13
N TRP A 351 -32.86 15.02 18.07
CA TRP A 351 -33.04 14.22 16.86
C TRP A 351 -32.41 12.83 16.97
N LEU A 352 -31.33 12.70 17.74
CA LEU A 352 -30.71 11.41 18.08
C LEU A 352 -31.62 10.59 19.00
N ASP A 353 -32.30 11.26 19.93
CA ASP A 353 -33.22 10.65 20.89
C ASP A 353 -34.63 10.40 20.31
N ALA A 354 -34.94 10.96 19.13
CA ALA A 354 -36.21 10.74 18.47
C ALA A 354 -36.32 9.31 17.92
N THR A 355 -37.26 8.54 18.46
CA THR A 355 -37.65 7.22 17.95
C THR A 355 -38.02 7.35 16.47
N PRO A 356 -37.42 6.55 15.57
CA PRO A 356 -37.74 6.66 14.15
C PRO A 356 -39.22 6.38 13.92
N ALA A 357 -39.86 7.19 13.07
CA ALA A 357 -41.18 6.88 12.55
C ALA A 357 -41.14 5.48 11.91
N PRO A 358 -42.16 4.64 12.12
CA PRO A 358 -42.19 3.31 11.51
C PRO A 358 -42.05 3.44 9.98
N SER A 359 -41.20 2.59 9.40
CA SER A 359 -41.00 2.59 7.95
C SER A 359 -42.34 2.38 7.23
N PRO A 360 -42.62 3.10 6.13
CA PRO A 360 -43.78 2.84 5.30
C PRO A 360 -43.88 1.36 4.97
N TRP A 361 -45.09 0.79 5.03
CA TRP A 361 -45.30 -0.65 4.94
C TRP A 361 -44.72 -1.27 3.65
N TYR A 362 -44.71 -0.53 2.54
CA TYR A 362 -44.19 -0.97 1.25
C TYR A 362 -42.64 -1.08 1.20
N LEU A 363 -41.92 -0.56 2.19
CA LEU A 363 -40.46 -0.73 2.34
C LEU A 363 -40.10 -1.87 3.29
N ARG A 364 -41.08 -2.50 3.95
CA ARG A 364 -40.81 -3.61 4.85
C ARG A 364 -40.76 -4.93 4.05
N ALA A 365 -39.66 -5.65 4.16
CA ALA A 365 -39.44 -6.89 3.41
C ALA A 365 -40.45 -7.99 3.76
N ASP A 366 -40.94 -8.02 5.00
CA ASP A 366 -41.97 -8.95 5.46
C ASP A 366 -43.29 -8.82 4.69
N VAL A 367 -43.67 -7.60 4.28
CA VAL A 367 -44.88 -7.38 3.48
C VAL A 367 -44.75 -7.97 2.08
N TRP A 368 -43.60 -7.83 1.43
CA TRP A 368 -43.36 -8.41 0.10
C TRP A 368 -43.24 -9.93 0.15
N ILE A 369 -42.67 -10.49 1.21
CA ILE A 369 -42.63 -11.94 1.44
C ILE A 369 -44.06 -12.48 1.58
N ALA A 370 -44.91 -11.82 2.39
CA ALA A 370 -46.32 -12.22 2.54
C ALA A 370 -47.08 -12.13 1.21
N ALA A 371 -46.88 -11.07 0.43
CA ALA A 371 -47.49 -10.93 -0.90
C ALA A 371 -47.04 -12.02 -1.87
N ALA A 372 -45.75 -12.37 -1.88
CA ALA A 372 -45.20 -13.42 -2.74
C ALA A 372 -45.77 -14.81 -2.41
N ILE A 373 -45.92 -15.12 -1.12
CA ILE A 373 -46.56 -16.36 -0.65
C ILE A 373 -48.02 -16.42 -1.15
N LEU A 374 -48.75 -15.31 -1.03
CA LEU A 374 -50.15 -15.24 -1.44
C LEU A 374 -50.31 -15.48 -2.94
N VAL A 375 -49.47 -14.86 -3.78
CA VAL A 375 -49.44 -15.09 -5.24
C VAL A 375 -49.11 -16.56 -5.56
N GLY A 376 -48.09 -17.13 -4.90
CA GLY A 376 -47.70 -18.53 -5.11
C GLY A 376 -48.83 -19.53 -4.81
N THR A 377 -49.57 -19.31 -3.72
CA THR A 377 -50.70 -20.19 -3.36
C THR A 377 -51.86 -20.13 -4.36
N VAL A 378 -52.17 -18.96 -4.91
CA VAL A 378 -53.22 -18.82 -5.94
C VAL A 378 -52.81 -19.51 -7.24
N SER A 379 -51.55 -19.37 -7.68
CA SER A 379 -51.06 -20.04 -8.89
C SER A 379 -51.07 -21.57 -8.78
N ALA A 380 -50.73 -22.12 -7.60
CA ALA A 380 -50.81 -23.55 -7.36
C ALA A 380 -52.25 -24.08 -7.43
N ALA A 381 -53.21 -23.35 -6.86
CA ALA A 381 -54.63 -23.72 -6.91
C ALA A 381 -55.20 -23.73 -8.33
N VAL A 382 -54.85 -22.75 -9.16
CA VAL A 382 -55.28 -22.69 -10.58
C VAL A 382 -54.69 -23.86 -11.39
N SER A 383 -53.44 -24.23 -11.12
CA SER A 383 -52.75 -25.32 -11.83
C SER A 383 -53.34 -26.69 -11.52
N LEU A 384 -53.84 -26.89 -10.31
CA LEU A 384 -54.53 -28.13 -9.91
C LEU A 384 -55.97 -28.21 -10.47
N GLY A 385 -56.62 -27.07 -10.70
CA GLY A 385 -57.99 -27.03 -11.24
C GLY A 385 -58.09 -27.34 -12.74
N THR A 386 -57.02 -27.21 -13.51
CA THR A 386 -57.04 -27.44 -14.98
C THR A 386 -56.64 -28.86 -15.39
N ALA A 387 -56.20 -29.71 -14.45
CA ALA A 387 -55.67 -31.04 -14.74
C ALA A 387 -56.72 -32.16 -14.87
N THR A 388 -58.03 -31.87 -14.76
CA THR A 388 -59.08 -32.92 -14.69
C THR A 388 -59.78 -33.27 -16.00
N GLU A 389 -59.36 -32.76 -17.16
CA GLU A 389 -60.04 -33.06 -18.46
C GLU A 389 -59.13 -33.68 -19.55
N ALA A 390 -58.09 -34.43 -19.18
CA ALA A 390 -57.38 -35.27 -20.16
C ALA A 390 -58.10 -36.61 -20.35
N GLY A 391 -59.07 -36.62 -21.27
CA GLY A 391 -59.94 -37.75 -21.60
C GLY A 391 -59.23 -39.05 -21.99
N GLU A 392 -59.70 -40.14 -21.39
CA GLU A 392 -59.36 -41.54 -21.62
C GLU A 392 -59.74 -41.98 -23.05
N ARG A 393 -58.78 -41.98 -24.00
CA ARG A 393 -58.96 -42.63 -25.31
C ARG A 393 -58.81 -44.15 -25.17
N ARG A 394 -59.93 -44.86 -24.94
CA ARG A 394 -59.99 -46.33 -25.09
C ARG A 394 -59.81 -46.71 -26.56
N ARG A 395 -58.78 -47.51 -26.87
CA ARG A 395 -58.67 -48.21 -28.16
C ARG A 395 -59.56 -49.45 -28.12
N VAL A 396 -60.57 -49.48 -28.99
CA VAL A 396 -61.33 -50.68 -29.32
C VAL A 396 -60.55 -51.42 -30.41
N VAL A 397 -60.14 -52.66 -30.14
CA VAL A 397 -59.55 -53.57 -31.13
C VAL A 397 -60.69 -54.41 -31.68
N VAL A 398 -61.01 -54.25 -32.97
CA VAL A 398 -61.96 -55.10 -33.68
C VAL A 398 -61.16 -56.15 -34.45
N GLN A 399 -61.32 -57.42 -34.08
CA GLN A 399 -60.92 -58.57 -34.90
C GLN A 399 -62.07 -58.91 -35.86
N LEU A 400 -61.76 -59.04 -37.15
CA LEU A 400 -62.65 -59.57 -38.17
C LEU A 400 -62.04 -60.86 -38.75
N PRO A 401 -62.89 -61.79 -39.22
CA PRO A 401 -62.65 -63.25 -39.27
C PRO A 401 -61.64 -63.74 -40.31
#